data_AF-A0A958ZCM8-F1
#
_entry.id   AF-A0A958ZCM8-F1
#
_cell.length_a   1.000
_cell.length_b   1.000
_cell.length_c   1.000
_cell.angle_alpha   90.00
_cell.angle_beta   90.00
_cell.angle_gamma   90.00
#
_symmetry.space_group_name_H-M   'P 1'
#
loop_
_entity.id
_entity.type
_entity.pdbx_description
1 polymer ?
#
loop_
_entity_poly.entity_id
_entity_poly.type
_entity_poly.pdbx_seq_one_letter_code
_entity_poly.pdbx_strand_id
1 'polypeptide(L)'
;SITEEDVEKKLLPYRRKYNFYFTLNENPEKGFDSVAFFKMDDLETPIKISRGEERIFVWCFFLALLEVKGWADTQNAHFFIDDPVSSLDDHNIFVTAYTVFDLIEREHENRKIIITSHHFGFLSILSDMLGKGEKSSKFRNRDNSKKYKEFILERNEDELELLTTKNGVFLYHLRLLQILDNAIKSKDVYTYHFALLRQVLENIASFLGVGQFSYVLEQIGITDKDRIAFIVNALSHLNVYYLQNDKPVPDNLDLLKDIFDRVIAKYNFIIPID
;
A
#
# COMPACT_ATOMS: atom_id res chain seq x y z
N SER A 1 -21.69 -12.91 18.97
CA SER A 1 -21.84 -12.11 17.74
C SER A 1 -20.93 -10.91 17.84
N ILE A 2 -20.48 -10.39 16.70
CA ILE A 2 -19.74 -9.12 16.63
C ILE A 2 -20.69 -7.96 16.94
N THR A 3 -20.20 -6.92 17.62
CA THR A 3 -20.94 -5.71 17.98
C THR A 3 -20.33 -4.47 17.34
N GLU A 4 -21.06 -3.36 17.27
CA GLU A 4 -20.52 -2.08 16.80
C GLU A 4 -19.30 -1.64 17.62
N GLU A 5 -19.30 -1.89 18.94
CA GLU A 5 -18.18 -1.56 19.82
C GLU A 5 -16.88 -2.30 19.44
N ASP A 6 -17.00 -3.57 19.02
CA ASP A 6 -15.86 -4.37 18.59
C ASP A 6 -15.19 -3.75 17.35
N VAL A 7 -16.00 -3.32 16.38
CA VAL A 7 -15.52 -2.68 15.14
C VAL A 7 -15.01 -1.26 15.43
N GLU A 8 -15.67 -0.53 16.33
CA GLU A 8 -15.27 0.81 16.72
C GLU A 8 -13.85 0.83 17.32
N LYS A 9 -13.52 -0.14 18.18
CA LYS A 9 -12.17 -0.29 18.74
C LYS A 9 -11.10 -0.43 17.65
N LYS A 10 -11.42 -1.13 16.56
CA LYS A 10 -10.48 -1.30 15.42
C LYS A 10 -10.37 -0.05 14.55
N LEU A 11 -11.40 0.80 14.52
CA LEU A 11 -11.44 2.03 13.73
C LEU A 11 -10.72 3.21 14.39
N LEU A 12 -10.46 3.17 15.71
CA LEU A 12 -9.81 4.25 16.45
C LEU A 12 -8.52 4.81 15.80
N PRO A 13 -7.60 3.97 15.28
CA PRO A 13 -6.36 4.47 14.69
C PRO A 13 -6.55 5.27 13.39
N TYR A 14 -7.69 5.09 12.70
CA TYR A 14 -7.94 5.63 11.35
C TYR A 14 -8.59 7.02 11.35
N ARG A 15 -8.79 7.66 12.51
CA ARG A 15 -9.32 9.04 12.63
C ARG A 15 -10.59 9.29 11.80
N ARG A 16 -11.53 8.33 11.80
CA ARG A 16 -12.80 8.41 11.06
C ARG A 16 -13.61 9.66 11.42
N LYS A 17 -14.43 10.13 10.48
CA LYS A 17 -15.33 11.30 10.65
C LYS A 17 -16.82 10.96 10.55
N TYR A 18 -17.15 9.68 10.59
CA TYR A 18 -18.52 9.16 10.48
C TYR A 18 -18.83 8.21 11.63
N ASN A 19 -20.12 8.07 11.98
CA ASN A 19 -20.69 7.00 12.78
C ASN A 19 -21.25 5.87 11.91
N PHE A 20 -21.44 4.68 12.48
CA PHE A 20 -22.05 3.55 11.79
C PHE A 20 -22.92 2.74 12.73
N TYR A 21 -23.95 2.10 12.18
CA TYR A 21 -24.85 1.21 12.91
C TYR A 21 -25.23 0.01 12.05
N PHE A 22 -25.34 -1.15 12.69
CA PHE A 22 -25.77 -2.36 12.03
C PHE A 22 -27.30 -2.46 12.00
N THR A 23 -27.83 -2.94 10.88
CA THR A 23 -29.20 -3.43 10.80
C THR A 23 -29.14 -4.97 10.81
N LEU A 24 -29.66 -5.58 11.86
CA LEU A 24 -29.72 -7.04 12.00
C LEU A 24 -30.78 -7.63 11.06
N ASN A 25 -30.48 -8.78 10.47
CA ASN A 25 -31.48 -9.56 9.74
C ASN A 25 -32.48 -10.18 10.72
N GLU A 26 -33.76 -10.27 10.33
CA GLU A 26 -34.79 -10.94 11.12
C GLU A 26 -34.43 -12.40 11.47
N ASN A 27 -33.68 -13.08 10.59
CA ASN A 27 -33.02 -14.35 10.85
C ASN A 27 -31.57 -14.11 11.32
N PRO A 28 -31.25 -14.35 12.61
CA PRO A 28 -29.91 -14.16 13.15
C PRO A 28 -28.81 -14.98 12.44
N GLU A 29 -29.16 -16.10 11.80
CA GLU A 29 -28.20 -16.92 11.05
C GLU A 29 -27.69 -16.22 9.77
N LYS A 30 -28.44 -15.23 9.25
CA LYS A 30 -28.03 -14.41 8.10
C LYS A 30 -27.17 -13.21 8.50
N GLY A 31 -27.03 -12.92 9.79
CA GLY A 31 -26.20 -11.84 10.30
C GLY A 31 -26.82 -10.45 10.11
N PHE A 32 -26.14 -9.58 9.38
CA PHE A 32 -26.54 -8.18 9.19
C PHE A 32 -27.10 -7.95 7.78
N ASP A 33 -28.21 -7.23 7.68
CA ASP A 33 -28.80 -6.82 6.40
C ASP A 33 -28.04 -5.66 5.76
N SER A 34 -27.62 -4.70 6.58
CA SER A 34 -26.93 -3.52 6.11
C SER A 34 -26.14 -2.82 7.21
N VAL A 35 -25.23 -1.96 6.78
CA VAL A 35 -24.54 -0.99 7.63
C VAL A 35 -24.89 0.39 7.11
N ALA A 36 -25.37 1.26 7.99
CA ALA A 36 -25.66 2.65 7.67
C ALA A 36 -24.62 3.57 8.31
N PHE A 37 -24.19 4.60 7.59
CA PHE A 37 -23.18 5.56 8.04
C PHE A 37 -23.82 6.92 8.26
N PHE A 38 -23.33 7.66 9.26
CA PHE A 38 -23.89 8.94 9.70
C PHE A 38 -22.77 9.92 9.99
N LYS A 39 -23.06 11.22 10.08
CA LYS A 39 -22.05 12.17 10.57
C LYS A 39 -21.90 12.02 12.08
N MET A 40 -20.82 12.56 12.63
CA MET A 40 -20.60 12.53 14.08
C MET A 40 -21.62 13.38 14.84
N ASP A 41 -22.12 14.46 14.21
CA ASP A 41 -23.03 15.46 14.76
C ASP A 41 -24.48 15.30 14.30
N ASP A 42 -24.75 14.40 13.34
CA ASP A 42 -26.09 14.13 12.80
C ASP A 42 -26.25 12.62 12.58
N LEU A 43 -27.14 12.01 13.38
CA LEU A 43 -27.49 10.59 13.37
C LEU A 43 -28.82 10.29 12.67
N GLU A 44 -29.49 11.30 12.13
CA GLU A 44 -30.81 11.12 11.50
C GLU A 44 -30.69 10.83 10.00
N THR A 45 -29.69 11.42 9.35
CA THR A 45 -29.52 11.31 7.89
C THR A 45 -28.36 10.40 7.51
N PRO A 46 -28.61 9.25 6.85
CA PRO A 46 -27.54 8.41 6.35
C PRO A 46 -26.68 9.13 5.29
N ILE A 47 -25.37 8.94 5.37
CA ILE A 47 -24.40 9.50 4.43
C ILE A 47 -23.69 8.40 3.65
N LYS A 48 -23.12 8.80 2.52
CA LYS A 48 -22.13 7.99 1.81
C LYS A 48 -20.73 8.37 2.26
N ILE A 49 -19.90 7.37 2.52
CA ILE A 49 -18.47 7.52 2.82
C ILE A 49 -17.64 7.29 1.56
N SER A 50 -16.37 7.70 1.59
CA SER A 50 -15.44 7.45 0.49
C SER A 50 -15.11 5.96 0.33
N ARG A 51 -14.59 5.57 -0.84
CA ARG A 51 -14.15 4.18 -1.07
C ARG A 51 -13.04 3.76 -0.12
N GLY A 52 -12.10 4.65 0.21
CA GLY A 52 -11.05 4.37 1.19
C GLY A 52 -11.62 4.14 2.59
N GLU A 53 -12.57 4.96 3.03
CA GLU A 53 -13.25 4.77 4.32
C GLU A 53 -14.06 3.47 4.38
N GLU A 54 -14.71 3.08 3.28
CA GLU A 54 -15.42 1.80 3.15
C GLU A 54 -14.44 0.62 3.27
N ARG A 55 -13.26 0.69 2.62
CA ARG A 55 -12.21 -0.34 2.72
C ARG A 55 -11.67 -0.47 4.14
N ILE A 56 -11.38 0.66 4.79
CA ILE A 56 -10.96 0.70 6.20
C ILE A 56 -12.04 0.06 7.08
N PHE A 57 -13.31 0.40 6.86
CA PHE A 57 -14.42 -0.17 7.62
C PHE A 57 -14.48 -1.70 7.50
N VAL A 58 -14.42 -2.22 6.27
CA VAL A 58 -14.43 -3.67 6.00
C VAL A 58 -13.23 -4.35 6.66
N TRP A 59 -12.05 -3.75 6.60
CA TRP A 59 -10.85 -4.27 7.26
C TRP A 59 -11.01 -4.34 8.79
N CYS A 60 -11.48 -3.26 9.42
CA CYS A 60 -11.74 -3.20 10.86
C CYS A 60 -12.84 -4.19 11.29
N PHE A 61 -13.89 -4.35 10.47
CA PHE A 61 -14.94 -5.34 10.68
C PHE A 61 -14.35 -6.76 10.65
N PHE A 62 -13.48 -7.07 9.69
CA PHE A 62 -12.82 -8.36 9.59
C PHE A 62 -11.91 -8.62 10.80
N LEU A 63 -11.12 -7.64 11.24
CA LEU A 63 -10.27 -7.77 12.44
C LEU A 63 -11.08 -8.04 13.71
N ALA A 64 -12.21 -7.37 13.87
CA ALA A 64 -13.11 -7.61 15.00
C ALA A 64 -13.75 -9.01 14.91
N LEU A 65 -14.11 -9.45 13.71
CA LEU A 65 -14.68 -10.78 13.47
C LEU A 65 -13.69 -11.90 13.82
N LEU A 66 -12.39 -11.71 13.55
CA LEU A 66 -11.33 -12.66 13.94
C LEU A 66 -11.20 -12.84 15.46
N GLU A 67 -11.70 -11.90 16.27
CA GLU A 67 -11.64 -11.96 17.74
C GLU A 67 -12.87 -12.63 18.36
N VAL A 68 -13.94 -12.85 17.59
CA VAL A 68 -15.16 -13.50 18.07
C VAL A 68 -14.93 -15.01 18.20
N LYS A 69 -15.02 -15.53 19.43
CA LYS A 69 -14.95 -16.97 19.74
C LYS A 69 -16.03 -17.75 18.97
N GLY A 70 -15.64 -18.85 18.33
CA GLY A 70 -16.56 -19.76 17.62
C GLY A 70 -16.62 -19.61 16.10
N TRP A 71 -16.12 -18.51 15.53
CA TRP A 71 -15.82 -18.47 14.08
C TRP A 71 -14.63 -19.38 13.72
N ALA A 72 -13.97 -19.91 14.75
CA ALA A 72 -12.62 -20.39 14.66
C ALA A 72 -12.43 -21.93 14.69
N ASP A 73 -13.51 -22.69 14.74
CA ASP A 73 -13.41 -24.07 15.22
C ASP A 73 -13.31 -25.12 14.10
N THR A 74 -13.47 -24.77 12.81
CA THR A 74 -13.49 -25.78 11.73
C THR A 74 -12.68 -25.45 10.46
N GLN A 75 -12.28 -24.20 10.17
CA GLN A 75 -11.69 -23.85 8.87
C GLN A 75 -10.56 -22.80 8.92
N ASN A 76 -9.61 -23.02 9.84
CA ASN A 76 -8.86 -21.94 10.44
C ASN A 76 -7.35 -21.91 10.22
N ALA A 77 -6.82 -22.84 9.45
CA ALA A 77 -5.38 -23.01 9.31
C ALA A 77 -4.68 -21.82 8.61
N HIS A 78 -5.43 -21.01 7.84
CA HIS A 78 -4.86 -19.95 7.01
C HIS A 78 -5.69 -18.66 7.08
N PHE A 79 -5.01 -17.52 7.11
CA PHE A 79 -5.57 -16.24 6.72
C PHE A 79 -5.00 -15.83 5.37
N PHE A 80 -5.88 -15.45 4.44
CA PHE A 80 -5.51 -14.90 3.15
C PHE A 80 -6.05 -13.47 3.08
N ILE A 81 -5.14 -12.51 3.01
CA ILE A 81 -5.46 -11.07 2.99
C ILE A 81 -5.03 -10.55 1.63
N ASP A 82 -6.01 -10.25 0.77
CA ASP A 82 -5.76 -9.70 -0.55
C ASP A 82 -5.96 -8.19 -0.55
N ASP A 83 -4.85 -7.51 -0.79
CA ASP A 83 -4.71 -6.08 -0.98
C ASP A 83 -5.48 -5.20 0.03
N PRO A 84 -5.05 -5.17 1.31
CA PRO A 84 -5.79 -4.49 2.37
C PRO A 84 -5.71 -2.96 2.29
N VAL A 85 -4.98 -2.40 1.33
CA VAL A 85 -4.66 -0.97 1.24
C VAL A 85 -5.11 -0.29 -0.06
N SER A 86 -5.93 -0.93 -0.89
CA SER A 86 -6.40 -0.31 -2.13
C SER A 86 -7.16 0.99 -1.84
N SER A 87 -6.85 2.05 -2.59
CA SER A 87 -7.50 3.36 -2.49
C SER A 87 -7.32 4.07 -1.13
N LEU A 88 -6.27 3.72 -0.37
CA LEU A 88 -5.89 4.40 0.86
C LEU A 88 -4.79 5.45 0.61
N ASP A 89 -4.80 6.50 1.42
CA ASP A 89 -3.68 7.45 1.51
C ASP A 89 -2.53 6.89 2.37
N ASP A 90 -1.37 7.54 2.34
CA ASP A 90 -0.15 7.10 3.04
C ASP A 90 -0.35 6.89 4.54
N HIS A 91 -1.15 7.75 5.19
CA HIS A 91 -1.43 7.64 6.62
C HIS A 91 -2.20 6.34 6.90
N ASN A 92 -3.27 6.11 6.14
CA ASN A 92 -4.11 4.93 6.29
C ASN A 92 -3.40 3.63 5.85
N ILE A 93 -2.49 3.71 4.88
CA ILE A 93 -1.59 2.60 4.51
C ILE A 93 -0.72 2.21 5.71
N PHE A 94 -0.09 3.19 6.37
CA PHE A 94 0.77 2.94 7.53
C PHE A 94 -0.01 2.32 8.70
N VAL A 95 -1.18 2.87 9.01
CA VAL A 95 -2.07 2.31 10.06
C VAL A 95 -2.47 0.87 9.71
N THR A 96 -2.80 0.60 8.45
CA THR A 96 -3.17 -0.75 7.99
C THR A 96 -2.00 -1.71 8.09
N ALA A 97 -0.78 -1.31 7.71
CA ALA A 97 0.42 -2.12 7.92
C ALA A 97 0.62 -2.48 9.39
N TYR A 98 0.41 -1.53 10.30
CA TYR A 98 0.51 -1.78 11.73
C TYR A 98 -0.55 -2.79 12.23
N THR A 99 -1.82 -2.64 11.83
CA THR A 99 -2.88 -3.58 12.25
C THR A 99 -2.69 -4.99 11.65
N VAL A 100 -2.17 -5.09 10.43
CA VAL A 100 -1.78 -6.38 9.82
C VAL A 100 -0.61 -6.99 10.59
N PHE A 101 0.39 -6.21 10.97
CA PHE A 101 1.51 -6.70 11.77
C PHE A 101 1.06 -7.20 13.16
N ASP A 102 0.14 -6.50 13.82
CA ASP A 102 -0.45 -6.94 15.09
C ASP A 102 -1.17 -8.29 14.95
N LEU A 103 -1.94 -8.47 13.87
CA LEU A 103 -2.56 -9.75 13.53
C LEU A 103 -1.50 -10.85 13.32
N ILE A 104 -0.42 -10.55 12.59
CA ILE A 104 0.68 -11.50 12.39
C ILE A 104 1.29 -11.88 13.73
N GLU A 105 1.65 -10.91 14.57
CA GLU A 105 2.28 -11.16 15.86
C GLU A 105 1.44 -12.08 16.76
N ARG A 106 0.11 -11.93 16.73
CA ARG A 106 -0.80 -12.75 17.53
C ARG A 106 -1.00 -14.16 17.00
N GLU A 107 -1.04 -14.32 15.68
CA GLU A 107 -1.57 -15.54 15.06
C GLU A 107 -0.50 -16.37 14.33
N HIS A 108 0.72 -15.87 14.11
CA HIS A 108 1.74 -16.54 13.31
C HIS A 108 2.18 -17.93 13.83
N GLU A 109 1.96 -18.23 15.12
CA GLU A 109 2.27 -19.54 15.70
C GLU A 109 1.12 -20.55 15.51
N ASN A 110 -0.11 -20.05 15.39
CA ASN A 110 -1.32 -20.87 15.32
C ASN A 110 -1.80 -21.07 13.87
N ARG A 111 -1.44 -20.14 12.97
CA ARG A 111 -2.00 -20.05 11.62
C ARG A 111 -0.96 -19.60 10.62
N LYS A 112 -1.11 -20.03 9.37
CA LYS A 112 -0.36 -19.45 8.25
C LYS A 112 -1.06 -18.20 7.76
N ILE A 113 -0.31 -17.13 7.55
CA ILE A 113 -0.85 -15.86 7.06
C ILE A 113 -0.22 -15.59 5.72
N ILE A 114 -1.06 -15.37 4.72
CA ILE A 114 -0.67 -15.07 3.34
C ILE A 114 -1.24 -13.69 3.04
N ILE A 115 -0.36 -12.78 2.63
CA ILE A 115 -0.72 -11.40 2.31
C ILE A 115 -0.27 -11.13 0.89
N THR A 116 -1.19 -10.64 0.07
CA THR A 116 -0.94 -10.16 -1.28
C THR A 116 -1.29 -8.68 -1.34
N SER A 117 -0.54 -7.90 -2.11
CA SER A 117 -0.89 -6.50 -2.40
C SER A 117 -0.10 -6.05 -3.62
N HIS A 118 -0.70 -5.16 -4.41
CA HIS A 118 0.02 -4.44 -5.46
C HIS A 118 0.80 -3.23 -4.91
N HIS A 119 0.57 -2.87 -3.64
CA HIS A 119 1.17 -1.70 -3.02
C HIS A 119 2.54 -2.05 -2.41
N PHE A 120 3.61 -1.87 -3.19
CA PHE A 120 4.98 -2.19 -2.76
C PHE A 120 5.37 -1.52 -1.44
N GLY A 121 4.99 -0.25 -1.22
CA GLY A 121 5.31 0.45 0.03
C GLY A 121 4.71 -0.20 1.28
N PHE A 122 3.54 -0.82 1.14
CA PHE A 122 2.88 -1.53 2.25
C PHE A 122 3.63 -2.82 2.58
N LEU A 123 4.00 -3.60 1.56
CA LEU A 123 4.80 -4.81 1.73
C LEU A 123 6.21 -4.50 2.27
N SER A 124 6.81 -3.38 1.85
CA SER A 124 8.07 -2.87 2.39
C SER A 124 8.00 -2.57 3.89
N ILE A 125 6.96 -1.85 4.34
CA ILE A 125 6.75 -1.56 5.77
C ILE A 125 6.64 -2.87 6.55
N LEU A 126 5.82 -3.82 6.08
CA LEU A 126 5.68 -5.13 6.73
C LEU A 126 6.99 -5.92 6.78
N SER A 127 7.72 -5.98 5.66
CA SER A 127 9.05 -6.61 5.55
C SER A 127 10.01 -6.06 6.61
N ASP A 128 10.08 -4.73 6.74
CA ASP A 128 10.94 -4.07 7.70
C ASP A 128 10.49 -4.33 9.16
N MET A 129 9.19 -4.29 9.44
CA MET A 129 8.66 -4.61 10.77
C MET A 129 8.99 -6.06 11.18
N LEU A 130 8.87 -7.02 10.26
CA LEU A 130 9.20 -8.43 10.49
C LEU A 130 10.71 -8.69 10.60
N GLY A 131 11.51 -8.02 9.77
CA GLY A 131 12.92 -8.33 9.59
C GLY A 131 13.90 -7.50 10.41
N LYS A 132 13.53 -6.26 10.75
CA LYS A 132 14.42 -5.24 11.36
C LYS A 132 13.83 -4.54 12.58
N GLY A 133 12.53 -4.70 12.84
CA GLY A 133 11.87 -4.10 14.00
C GLY A 133 12.33 -4.68 15.34
N GLU A 134 11.96 -4.03 16.45
CA GLU A 134 12.27 -4.49 17.82
C GLU A 134 11.79 -5.92 18.11
N LYS A 135 10.69 -6.32 17.47
CA LYS A 135 10.06 -7.64 17.59
C LYS A 135 10.56 -8.67 16.56
N SER A 136 11.54 -8.32 15.73
CA SER A 136 12.04 -9.18 14.63
C SER A 136 12.53 -10.55 15.08
N SER A 137 13.04 -10.66 16.32
CA SER A 137 13.49 -11.92 16.91
C SER A 137 12.37 -12.98 17.00
N LYS A 138 11.10 -12.57 17.16
CA LYS A 138 9.94 -13.49 17.17
C LYS A 138 9.75 -14.20 15.82
N PHE A 139 10.14 -13.54 14.74
CA PHE A 139 10.00 -14.01 13.36
C PHE A 139 11.26 -14.73 12.83
N ARG A 140 12.14 -15.16 13.74
CA ARG A 140 13.35 -15.94 13.46
C ARG A 140 13.28 -17.33 14.06
N ASN A 141 13.80 -18.31 13.35
CA ASN A 141 14.03 -19.67 13.85
C ASN A 141 15.27 -19.70 14.74
N ARG A 142 15.51 -20.84 15.42
CA ARG A 142 16.68 -21.05 16.29
C ARG A 142 18.01 -20.93 15.54
N ASP A 143 18.02 -21.27 14.25
CA ASP A 143 19.16 -21.14 13.34
C ASP A 143 19.28 -19.73 12.72
N ASN A 144 18.48 -18.77 13.20
CA ASN A 144 18.39 -17.40 12.70
C ASN A 144 17.81 -17.25 11.28
N SER A 145 17.26 -18.32 10.68
CA SER A 145 16.51 -18.23 9.43
C SER A 145 15.15 -17.51 9.64
N LYS A 146 14.63 -16.86 8.58
CA LYS A 146 13.32 -16.20 8.64
C LYS A 146 12.20 -17.25 8.79
N LYS A 147 11.22 -16.99 9.66
CA LYS A 147 9.97 -17.77 9.75
C LYS A 147 8.96 -17.46 8.62
N TYR A 148 9.26 -16.45 7.82
CA TYR A 148 8.41 -15.94 6.76
C TYR A 148 9.16 -15.90 5.43
N LYS A 149 8.42 -15.82 4.33
CA LYS A 149 8.95 -15.71 2.97
C LYS A 149 8.33 -14.50 2.29
N GLU A 150 9.10 -13.88 1.42
CA GLU A 150 8.71 -12.69 0.69
C GLU A 150 8.97 -12.94 -0.78
N PHE A 151 7.99 -12.60 -1.61
CA PHE A 151 8.03 -12.84 -3.03
C PHE A 151 7.53 -11.61 -3.79
N ILE A 152 8.03 -11.43 -5.00
CA ILE A 152 7.46 -10.54 -6.00
C ILE A 152 6.86 -11.44 -7.08
N LEU A 153 5.57 -11.26 -7.36
CA LEU A 153 4.92 -11.93 -8.47
C LEU A 153 5.13 -11.09 -9.73
N GLU A 154 5.85 -11.62 -10.71
CA GLU A 154 6.08 -10.98 -12.00
C GLU A 154 5.47 -11.80 -13.12
N ARG A 155 5.04 -11.12 -14.18
CA ARG A 155 4.62 -11.75 -15.43
C ARG A 155 5.75 -11.59 -16.44
N ASN A 156 6.32 -12.70 -16.89
CA ASN A 156 7.30 -12.73 -17.96
C ASN A 156 6.64 -13.41 -19.17
N GLU A 157 6.40 -12.63 -20.22
CA GLU A 157 5.59 -13.04 -21.38
C GLU A 157 4.21 -13.60 -20.97
N ASP A 158 4.04 -14.92 -21.03
CA ASP A 158 2.82 -15.65 -20.67
C ASP A 158 2.93 -16.47 -19.37
N GLU A 159 4.09 -16.46 -18.71
CA GLU A 159 4.32 -17.18 -17.45
C GLU A 159 4.30 -16.24 -16.24
N LEU A 160 3.83 -16.76 -15.10
CA LEU A 160 3.85 -16.08 -13.82
C LEU A 160 4.95 -16.67 -12.94
N GLU A 161 5.89 -15.84 -12.51
CA GLU A 161 7.02 -16.24 -11.68
C GLU A 161 6.99 -15.56 -10.31
N LEU A 162 7.30 -16.33 -9.27
CA LEU A 162 7.49 -15.81 -7.90
C LEU A 162 8.98 -15.63 -7.64
N LEU A 163 9.44 -14.39 -7.76
CA LEU A 163 10.83 -14.03 -7.49
C LEU A 163 11.06 -13.88 -5.99
N THR A 164 12.08 -14.55 -5.46
CA THR A 164 12.54 -14.36 -4.08
C THR A 164 13.33 -13.07 -3.96
N THR A 165 13.07 -12.26 -2.92
CA THR A 165 13.88 -11.06 -2.68
C THR A 165 15.24 -11.42 -2.08
N LYS A 166 16.33 -11.14 -2.80
CA LYS A 166 17.69 -11.30 -2.27
C LYS A 166 17.90 -10.27 -1.14
N ASN A 167 18.34 -10.74 0.02
CA ASN A 167 18.75 -9.92 1.18
C ASN A 167 17.67 -9.09 1.89
N GLY A 168 16.37 -9.33 1.66
CA GLY A 168 15.31 -8.66 2.43
C GLY A 168 15.24 -7.14 2.20
N VAL A 169 15.64 -6.70 1.00
CA VAL A 169 15.65 -5.30 0.60
C VAL A 169 14.42 -5.03 -0.26
N PHE A 170 13.24 -4.99 0.37
CA PHE A 170 12.07 -4.33 -0.21
C PHE A 170 12.24 -2.80 -0.05
N LEU A 171 13.30 -2.22 -0.63
CA LEU A 171 13.42 -0.76 -0.62
C LEU A 171 12.47 -0.22 -1.67
N TYR A 172 11.29 0.18 -1.21
CA TYR A 172 10.21 0.71 -2.05
C TYR A 172 10.73 1.71 -3.08
N HIS A 173 11.54 2.67 -2.64
CA HIS A 173 12.14 3.67 -3.54
C HIS A 173 13.09 3.07 -4.58
N LEU A 174 13.89 2.06 -4.26
CA LEU A 174 14.74 1.38 -5.25
C LEU A 174 13.90 0.57 -6.24
N ARG A 175 12.80 -0.04 -5.78
CA ARG A 175 11.88 -0.75 -6.69
C ARG A 175 11.18 0.20 -7.64
N LEU A 176 10.76 1.38 -7.19
CA LEU A 176 10.24 2.42 -8.07
C LEU A 176 11.27 2.81 -9.14
N LEU A 177 12.53 2.99 -8.73
CA LEU A 177 13.62 3.29 -9.67
C LEU A 177 13.87 2.14 -10.66
N GLN A 178 13.83 0.87 -10.21
CA GLN A 178 13.95 -0.30 -11.09
C GLN A 178 12.82 -0.36 -12.13
N ILE A 179 11.56 -0.17 -11.71
CA ILE A 179 10.41 -0.19 -12.62
C ILE A 179 10.55 0.91 -13.68
N LEU A 180 10.94 2.12 -13.27
CA LEU A 180 11.17 3.24 -14.18
C LEU A 180 12.33 2.98 -15.14
N ASP A 181 13.46 2.47 -14.66
CA ASP A 181 14.63 2.14 -15.47
C ASP A 181 14.29 1.08 -16.54
N ASN A 182 13.60 0.00 -16.14
CA ASN A 182 13.17 -1.06 -17.05
C ASN A 182 12.19 -0.54 -18.11
N ALA A 183 11.21 0.29 -17.73
CA ALA A 183 10.27 0.90 -18.65
C ALA A 183 10.94 1.84 -19.67
N ILE A 184 11.92 2.64 -19.21
CA ILE A 184 12.71 3.53 -20.08
C ILE A 184 13.56 2.72 -21.06
N LYS A 185 14.25 1.66 -20.59
CA LYS A 185 15.11 0.80 -21.42
C LYS A 185 14.32 0.01 -22.47
N SER A 186 13.16 -0.53 -22.09
CA SER A 186 12.26 -1.27 -22.98
C SER A 186 11.43 -0.38 -23.91
N LYS A 187 11.39 0.94 -23.67
CA LYS A 187 10.51 1.91 -24.34
C LYS A 187 9.01 1.63 -24.12
N ASP A 188 8.67 0.94 -23.04
CA ASP A 188 7.30 0.68 -22.60
C ASP A 188 6.93 1.57 -21.41
N VAL A 189 7.03 2.88 -21.63
CA VAL A 189 6.56 3.90 -20.70
C VAL A 189 5.06 4.14 -20.91
N TYR A 190 4.33 4.23 -19.80
CA TYR A 190 2.88 4.41 -19.70
C TYR A 190 2.57 5.54 -18.71
N THR A 191 1.38 6.15 -18.80
CA THR A 191 1.00 7.30 -17.95
C THR A 191 1.20 7.06 -16.46
N TYR A 192 0.94 5.83 -15.95
CA TYR A 192 1.14 5.52 -14.53
C TYR A 192 2.59 5.65 -14.06
N HIS A 193 3.58 5.55 -14.95
CA HIS A 193 4.99 5.75 -14.59
C HIS A 193 5.28 7.17 -14.10
N PHE A 194 4.48 8.18 -14.49
CA PHE A 194 4.60 9.53 -13.92
C PHE A 194 4.23 9.57 -12.45
N ALA A 195 3.25 8.79 -12.01
CA ALA A 195 2.92 8.66 -10.60
C ALA A 195 4.08 8.02 -9.82
N LEU A 196 4.73 6.99 -10.39
CA LEU A 196 5.91 6.37 -9.78
C LEU A 196 7.10 7.34 -9.71
N LEU A 197 7.36 8.10 -10.79
CA LEU A 197 8.40 9.12 -10.83
C LEU A 197 8.15 10.20 -9.77
N ARG A 198 6.91 10.69 -9.66
CA ARG A 198 6.54 11.66 -8.64
C ARG A 198 6.81 11.13 -7.24
N GLN A 199 6.43 9.89 -6.96
CA GLN A 199 6.68 9.27 -5.66
C GLN A 199 8.18 9.20 -5.33
N VAL A 200 9.03 8.90 -6.33
CA VAL A 200 10.50 8.96 -6.15
C VAL A 200 10.94 10.38 -5.77
N LEU A 201 10.46 11.40 -6.48
CA LEU A 201 10.81 12.79 -6.19
C LEU A 201 10.31 13.25 -4.80
N GLU A 202 9.11 12.84 -4.39
CA GLU A 202 8.56 13.13 -3.06
C GLU A 202 9.37 12.44 -1.94
N ASN A 203 9.79 11.19 -2.16
CA ASN A 203 10.67 10.49 -1.23
C ASN A 203 12.01 11.21 -1.07
N ILE A 204 12.63 11.62 -2.19
CA ILE A 204 13.89 12.39 -2.16
C ILE A 204 13.69 13.72 -1.44
N ALA A 205 12.61 14.45 -1.72
CA ALA A 205 12.27 15.71 -1.06
C ALA A 205 12.19 15.54 0.45
N SER A 206 11.51 14.48 0.91
CA SER A 206 11.42 14.11 2.31
C SER A 206 12.79 13.88 2.94
N PHE A 207 13.68 13.12 2.27
CA PHE A 207 15.06 12.90 2.74
C PHE A 207 15.91 14.19 2.80
N LEU A 208 15.63 15.15 1.92
CA LEU A 208 16.27 16.48 1.94
C LEU A 208 15.64 17.44 2.97
N GLY A 209 14.62 17.00 3.70
CA GLY A 209 13.94 17.80 4.72
C GLY A 209 13.01 18.87 4.16
N VAL A 210 12.49 18.69 2.94
CA VAL A 210 11.57 19.64 2.29
C VAL A 210 10.26 18.96 1.88
N GLY A 211 9.16 19.70 1.96
CA GLY A 211 7.83 19.16 1.66
C GLY A 211 7.45 19.16 0.18
N GLN A 212 8.19 19.87 -0.69
CA GLN A 212 7.83 20.03 -2.11
C GLN A 212 8.83 19.31 -3.02
N PHE A 213 8.33 18.40 -3.86
CA PHE A 213 9.17 17.67 -4.81
C PHE A 213 9.77 18.58 -5.91
N SER A 214 9.19 19.75 -6.16
CA SER A 214 9.74 20.76 -7.08
C SER A 214 11.14 21.23 -6.68
N TYR A 215 11.48 21.17 -5.39
CA TYR A 215 12.83 21.41 -4.90
C TYR A 215 13.82 20.38 -5.46
N VAL A 216 13.42 19.11 -5.59
CA VAL A 216 14.25 18.06 -6.17
C VAL A 216 14.51 18.32 -7.65
N LEU A 217 13.50 18.78 -8.40
CA LEU A 217 13.66 19.18 -9.80
C LEU A 217 14.74 20.27 -9.95
N GLU A 218 14.76 21.25 -9.06
CA GLU A 218 15.80 22.29 -9.03
C GLU A 218 17.19 21.68 -8.74
N GLN A 219 17.29 20.78 -7.76
CA GLN A 219 18.57 20.15 -7.38
C GLN A 219 19.19 19.28 -8.48
N ILE A 220 18.35 18.68 -9.33
CA ILE A 220 18.76 17.90 -10.50
C ILE A 220 18.95 18.77 -11.77
N GLY A 221 18.86 20.10 -11.64
CA GLY A 221 19.21 21.06 -12.68
C GLY A 221 18.10 21.38 -13.67
N ILE A 222 16.83 21.17 -13.32
CA ILE A 222 15.68 21.59 -14.13
C ILE A 222 15.39 23.07 -13.83
N THR A 223 15.51 23.91 -14.86
CA THR A 223 15.34 25.36 -14.76
C THR A 223 13.87 25.78 -14.71
N ASP A 224 13.00 25.14 -15.49
CA ASP A 224 11.55 25.41 -15.52
C ASP A 224 10.79 24.48 -14.55
N LYS A 225 11.21 24.45 -13.29
CA LYS A 225 10.71 23.50 -12.29
C LYS A 225 9.19 23.57 -12.08
N ASP A 226 8.59 24.76 -12.18
CA ASP A 226 7.17 24.96 -11.91
C ASP A 226 6.31 24.36 -13.01
N ARG A 227 6.68 24.55 -14.29
CA ARG A 227 6.02 23.90 -15.42
C ARG A 227 6.17 22.38 -15.37
N ILE A 228 7.38 21.88 -15.11
CA ILE A 228 7.62 20.44 -15.05
C ILE A 228 6.88 19.81 -13.86
N ALA A 229 6.85 20.47 -12.70
CA ALA A 229 6.06 20.03 -11.56
C ALA A 229 4.56 19.98 -11.91
N PHE A 230 4.04 20.97 -12.64
CA PHE A 230 2.66 20.95 -13.12
C PHE A 230 2.38 19.77 -14.06
N ILE A 231 3.27 19.48 -15.02
CA ILE A 231 3.12 18.36 -15.95
C ILE A 231 3.14 17.03 -15.19
N VAL A 232 4.13 16.82 -14.32
CA VAL A 232 4.23 15.60 -13.51
C VAL A 232 3.00 15.44 -12.62
N ASN A 233 2.54 16.51 -11.97
CA ASN A 233 1.34 16.52 -11.14
C ASN A 233 0.08 16.16 -11.96
N ALA A 234 -0.11 16.78 -13.13
CA ALA A 234 -1.23 16.50 -14.02
C ALA A 234 -1.23 15.04 -14.50
N LEU A 235 -0.09 14.54 -14.99
CA LEU A 235 0.03 13.17 -15.48
C LEU A 235 -0.06 12.11 -14.37
N SER A 236 0.32 12.46 -13.14
CA SER A 236 0.14 11.60 -11.96
C SER A 236 -1.32 11.50 -11.50
N HIS A 237 -2.14 12.52 -11.79
CA HIS A 237 -3.53 12.60 -11.34
C HIS A 237 -4.57 12.34 -12.43
N LEU A 238 -4.15 12.09 -13.68
CA LEU A 238 -5.04 11.60 -14.74
C LEU A 238 -5.54 10.19 -14.36
N ASN A 239 -6.67 10.16 -13.63
CA ASN A 239 -7.48 9.00 -13.26
C ASN A 239 -6.74 7.82 -12.61
N VAL A 240 -6.45 7.98 -11.31
CA VAL A 240 -5.89 7.02 -10.34
C VAL A 240 -6.68 5.68 -10.21
N TYR A 241 -7.79 5.50 -10.93
CA TYR A 241 -8.72 4.38 -10.69
C TYR A 241 -8.59 3.20 -11.66
N TYR A 242 -7.78 3.32 -12.72
CA TYR A 242 -7.45 2.21 -13.61
C TYR A 242 -5.97 2.35 -13.99
N LEU A 243 -5.20 1.25 -14.00
CA LEU A 243 -3.90 1.23 -14.68
C LEU A 243 -4.17 1.67 -16.14
N GLN A 244 -3.91 2.93 -16.46
CA GLN A 244 -3.97 3.38 -17.83
C GLN A 244 -2.73 2.83 -18.53
N ASN A 245 -2.95 1.81 -19.35
CA ASN A 245 -1.99 1.28 -20.31
C ASN A 245 -1.84 2.20 -21.53
N ASP A 246 -2.24 3.47 -21.42
CA ASP A 246 -2.08 4.46 -22.48
C ASP A 246 -0.63 4.93 -22.50
N LYS A 247 -0.01 4.87 -23.68
CA LYS A 247 1.33 5.43 -23.88
C LYS A 247 1.25 6.97 -23.86
N PRO A 248 2.12 7.66 -23.12
CA PRO A 248 2.17 9.11 -23.15
C PRO A 248 2.66 9.59 -24.52
N VAL A 249 2.37 10.85 -24.86
CA VAL A 249 2.92 11.48 -26.07
C VAL A 249 4.46 11.50 -26.02
N PRO A 250 5.15 11.49 -27.17
CA PRO A 250 6.62 11.40 -27.22
C PRO A 250 7.35 12.41 -26.32
N ASP A 251 6.92 13.68 -26.34
CA ASP A 251 7.49 14.76 -25.52
C ASP A 251 7.44 14.44 -24.02
N ASN A 252 6.37 13.79 -23.55
CA ASN A 252 6.22 13.38 -22.16
C ASN A 252 7.17 12.21 -21.84
N LEU A 253 7.34 11.25 -22.75
CA LEU A 253 8.31 10.16 -22.56
C LEU A 253 9.73 10.70 -22.39
N ASP A 254 10.13 11.63 -23.26
CA ASP A 254 11.46 12.27 -23.19
C ASP A 254 11.61 13.06 -21.89
N LEU A 255 10.55 13.72 -21.42
CA LEU A 255 10.55 14.41 -20.13
C LEU A 255 10.74 13.44 -18.95
N LEU A 256 10.00 12.33 -18.91
CA LEU A 256 10.12 11.33 -17.85
C LEU A 256 11.56 10.78 -17.80
N LYS A 257 12.12 10.48 -18.97
CA LYS A 257 13.49 10.01 -19.10
C LYS A 257 14.52 11.04 -18.63
N ASP A 258 14.40 12.30 -19.07
CA ASP A 258 15.32 13.37 -18.66
C ASP A 258 15.32 13.57 -17.14
N ILE A 259 14.14 13.58 -16.51
CA ILE A 259 14.03 13.69 -15.05
C ILE A 259 14.71 12.48 -14.39
N PHE A 260 14.40 11.26 -14.85
CA PHE A 260 14.96 10.03 -14.28
C PHE A 260 16.48 9.98 -14.39
N ASP A 261 17.04 10.23 -15.57
CA ASP A 261 18.48 10.20 -15.83
C ASP A 261 19.22 11.21 -14.93
N ARG A 262 18.65 12.41 -14.72
CA ARG A 262 19.21 13.41 -13.81
C ARG A 262 19.12 13.01 -12.34
N VAL A 263 18.04 12.35 -11.92
CA VAL A 263 17.93 11.80 -10.56
C VAL A 263 19.04 10.78 -10.30
N ILE A 264 19.24 9.84 -11.24
CA ILE A 264 20.30 8.83 -11.12
C ILE A 264 21.68 9.48 -11.10
N ALA A 265 21.95 10.43 -12.00
CA ALA A 265 23.23 11.13 -12.06
C ALA A 265 23.53 11.98 -10.80
N LYS A 266 22.51 12.62 -10.22
CA LYS A 266 22.68 13.48 -9.04
C LYS A 266 22.92 12.69 -7.76
N TYR A 267 22.11 11.66 -7.52
CA TYR A 267 22.06 10.96 -6.24
C TYR A 267 22.81 9.61 -6.24
N ASN A 268 23.24 9.13 -7.41
CA ASN A 268 24.04 7.91 -7.58
C ASN A 268 23.40 6.67 -6.92
N PHE A 269 22.07 6.52 -7.07
CA PHE A 269 21.37 5.35 -6.58
C PHE A 269 21.92 4.07 -7.20
N ILE A 270 22.21 3.06 -6.37
CA ILE A 270 22.58 1.72 -6.83
C ILE A 270 21.27 0.96 -7.06
N ILE A 271 20.82 0.93 -8.32
CA ILE A 271 19.65 0.15 -8.72
C ILE A 271 20.03 -1.34 -8.73
N PRO A 272 19.37 -2.20 -7.93
CA PRO A 272 19.67 -3.63 -7.96
C PRO A 272 19.35 -4.21 -9.34
N ILE A 273 20.22 -5.09 -9.83
CA ILE A 273 19.96 -5.91 -11.02
C ILE A 273 19.33 -7.21 -10.50
N ASP A 274 18.20 -7.63 -11.06
CA ASP A 274 17.51 -8.85 -10.66
C ASP A 274 18.37 -10.12 -10.91
#